data_AF-A0A350JGA3-F1
#
_entry.id   AF-A0A350JGA3-F1
#
_cell.length_a   1.000
_cell.length_b   1.000
_cell.length_c   1.000
_cell.angle_alpha   90.00
_cell.angle_beta   90.00
_cell.angle_gamma   90.00
#
_symmetry.space_group_name_H-M   'P 1'
#
loop_
_entity.id
_entity.type
_entity.pdbx_description
1 polymer ?
#
loop_
_entity_poly.entity_id
_entity_poly.type
_entity_poly.pdbx_seq_one_letter_code
_entity_poly.pdbx_strand_id
1 'polypeptide(L)'
;MSVYEIPESILFPHPSLADDDGLLAVGGDLSMDRLILAYENGIFPWYNADQPILWWSPMKRMLLYPNQFKCSKSLKRSMIKHGFELRMDTAFEATIDACATMKRNGQDGTWISKEMKDAFMELHQLGFAHSFETWQGEKLVGGLYGLSLGKAFFGESMFSVTTDASKAAFYHLHTFMLQHHLHFIDCQLHTDHLESLGAKEVDRADFLEELKTALAYPDLKGKWRANDI
;
A
#
# COMPACT_ATOMS: atom_id res chain seq x y z
N MET A 1 19.39 10.69 18.29
CA MET A 1 18.47 9.90 17.46
C MET A 1 19.32 8.83 16.78
N SER A 2 19.00 7.56 16.99
CA SER A 2 19.85 6.45 16.52
C SER A 2 19.21 5.85 15.28
N VAL A 3 19.79 6.12 14.10
CA VAL A 3 19.42 5.43 12.86
C VAL A 3 20.35 4.23 12.71
N TYR A 4 19.79 3.04 12.52
CA TYR A 4 20.56 1.81 12.39
C TYR A 4 21.01 1.61 10.94
N GLU A 5 22.23 1.12 10.74
CA GLU A 5 22.66 0.66 9.42
C GLU A 5 22.20 -0.78 9.20
N ILE A 6 21.57 -1.05 8.06
CA ILE A 6 21.12 -2.39 7.71
C ILE A 6 22.32 -3.27 7.36
N PRO A 7 22.50 -4.43 8.02
CA PRO A 7 23.58 -5.35 7.69
C PRO A 7 23.31 -6.07 6.35
N GLU A 8 24.35 -6.69 5.79
CA GLU A 8 24.20 -7.54 4.59
C GLU A 8 23.20 -8.67 4.82
N SER A 9 23.17 -9.25 6.02
CA SER A 9 22.15 -10.23 6.41
C SER A 9 20.74 -9.64 6.39
N ILE A 10 19.74 -10.48 6.11
CA ILE A 10 18.33 -10.08 6.04
C ILE A 10 17.77 -9.98 7.47
N LEU A 11 18.00 -8.84 8.11
CA LEU A 11 17.58 -8.54 9.49
C LEU A 11 17.24 -7.05 9.61
N PHE A 12 16.26 -6.76 10.48
CA PHE A 12 15.90 -5.40 10.88
C PHE A 12 16.00 -5.24 12.41
N PRO A 13 16.36 -4.04 12.91
CA PRO A 13 16.14 -3.71 14.31
C PRO A 13 14.65 -3.76 14.64
N HIS A 14 14.32 -4.00 15.91
CA HIS A 14 12.92 -4.01 16.33
C HIS A 14 12.27 -2.62 16.12
N PRO A 15 11.04 -2.52 15.58
CA PRO A 15 10.39 -1.24 15.26
C PRO A 15 10.26 -0.27 16.44
N SER A 16 10.23 -0.77 17.67
CA SER A 16 10.20 0.07 18.88
C SER A 16 11.43 0.96 19.06
N LEU A 17 12.50 0.71 18.31
CA LEU A 17 13.76 1.46 18.35
C LEU A 17 13.77 2.62 17.35
N ALA A 18 12.75 2.74 16.49
CA ALA A 18 12.63 3.89 15.59
C ALA A 18 12.42 5.18 16.38
N ASP A 19 12.84 6.30 15.80
CA ASP A 19 12.65 7.62 16.41
C ASP A 19 11.17 8.07 16.42
N ASP A 20 10.95 9.31 16.91
CA ASP A 20 9.62 9.87 17.07
C ASP A 20 8.86 10.03 15.73
N ASP A 21 9.59 10.28 14.64
CA ASP A 21 9.03 10.38 13.28
C ASP A 21 8.88 9.00 12.63
N GLY A 22 9.54 7.98 13.18
CA GLY A 22 9.50 6.60 12.74
C GLY A 22 10.69 6.15 11.91
N LEU A 23 11.73 6.97 11.72
CA LEU A 23 12.92 6.52 11.00
C LEU A 23 13.64 5.47 11.85
N LEU A 24 13.84 4.28 11.27
CA LEU A 24 14.42 3.13 11.95
C LEU A 24 15.83 2.85 11.44
N ALA A 25 15.99 2.73 10.13
CA ALA A 25 17.24 2.26 9.55
C ALA A 25 17.54 2.85 8.17
N VAL A 26 18.80 2.72 7.75
CA VAL A 26 19.34 3.19 6.47
C VAL A 26 20.14 2.09 5.79
N GLY A 27 20.11 2.09 4.45
CA GLY A 27 20.90 1.19 3.61
C GLY A 27 20.23 -0.16 3.33
N GLY A 28 21.05 -1.15 3.00
CA GLY A 28 20.60 -2.45 2.50
C GLY A 28 20.24 -2.40 1.01
N ASP A 29 19.22 -3.17 0.65
CA ASP A 29 18.77 -3.38 -0.73
C ASP A 29 17.24 -3.51 -0.77
N LEU A 30 16.66 -3.58 -1.96
CA LEU A 30 15.23 -3.87 -2.16
C LEU A 30 15.00 -5.32 -2.61
N SER A 31 15.84 -6.26 -2.16
CA SER A 31 15.62 -7.67 -2.46
C SER A 31 14.28 -8.14 -1.89
N MET A 32 13.64 -9.07 -2.59
CA MET A 32 12.33 -9.62 -2.20
C MET A 32 12.30 -10.06 -0.74
N ASP A 33 13.26 -10.89 -0.31
CA ASP A 33 13.32 -11.44 1.04
C ASP A 33 13.42 -10.33 2.10
N ARG A 34 14.17 -9.25 1.82
CA ARG A 34 14.29 -8.11 2.72
C ARG A 34 13.02 -7.28 2.77
N LEU A 35 12.39 -7.03 1.62
CA LEU A 35 11.11 -6.32 1.57
C LEU A 35 10.03 -7.07 2.34
N ILE A 36 9.86 -8.37 2.08
CA ILE A 36 8.90 -9.20 2.80
C ILE A 36 9.18 -9.15 4.31
N LEU A 37 10.44 -9.35 4.73
CA LEU A 37 10.80 -9.26 6.14
C LEU A 37 10.46 -7.88 6.74
N ALA A 38 10.70 -6.79 6.01
CA ALA A 38 10.37 -5.45 6.46
C ALA A 38 8.86 -5.32 6.73
N TYR A 39 8.01 -5.68 5.76
CA TYR A 39 6.55 -5.62 5.91
C TYR A 39 6.04 -6.54 7.01
N GLU A 40 6.60 -7.74 7.16
CA GLU A 40 6.27 -8.66 8.25
C GLU A 40 6.58 -8.08 9.63
N ASN A 41 7.57 -7.18 9.72
CA ASN A 41 7.95 -6.47 10.94
C ASN A 41 7.31 -5.08 11.04
N GLY A 42 6.37 -4.71 10.17
CA GLY A 42 5.71 -3.41 10.21
C GLY A 42 6.62 -2.23 9.79
N ILE A 43 7.60 -2.53 8.94
CA ILE A 43 8.59 -1.60 8.42
C ILE A 43 8.36 -1.45 6.91
N PHE A 44 8.52 -0.24 6.37
CA PHE A 44 8.40 0.00 4.93
C PHE A 44 9.53 0.92 4.43
N PRO A 45 9.99 0.75 3.17
CA PRO A 45 10.97 1.65 2.58
C PRO A 45 10.29 2.94 2.10
N TRP A 46 10.89 4.09 2.40
CA TRP A 46 10.40 5.37 1.89
C TRP A 46 11.54 6.40 1.83
N TYR A 47 11.95 6.79 0.63
CA TYR A 47 13.11 7.64 0.42
C TYR A 47 13.02 8.36 -0.94
N ASN A 48 13.68 9.51 -1.07
CA ASN A 48 13.81 10.19 -2.35
C ASN A 48 14.98 9.60 -3.16
N ALA A 49 14.96 9.81 -4.49
CA ALA A 49 15.95 9.22 -5.40
C ALA A 49 17.41 9.64 -5.13
N ASP A 50 17.62 10.76 -4.43
CA ASP A 50 18.93 11.27 -4.01
C ASP A 50 19.35 10.81 -2.61
N GLN A 51 18.51 10.03 -1.93
CA GLN A 51 18.75 9.50 -0.60
C GLN A 51 19.11 8.01 -0.64
N PRO A 52 19.88 7.50 0.34
CA PRO A 52 19.97 6.06 0.54
C PRO A 52 18.58 5.49 0.89
N ILE A 53 18.42 4.18 0.77
CA ILE A 53 17.20 3.50 1.22
C ILE A 53 16.99 3.81 2.71
N LEU A 54 15.81 4.33 3.05
CA LEU A 54 15.39 4.60 4.42
C LEU A 54 14.21 3.71 4.77
N TRP A 55 14.23 3.14 5.98
CA TRP A 55 13.23 2.21 6.48
C TRP A 55 12.50 2.80 7.68
N TRP A 56 11.18 2.75 7.66
CA TRP A 56 10.32 3.48 8.58
C TRP A 56 9.34 2.59 9.32
N SER A 57 9.10 2.90 10.60
CA SER A 57 7.99 2.40 11.41
C SER A 57 7.48 3.50 12.36
N PRO A 58 6.58 4.38 11.85
CA PRO A 58 6.02 5.52 12.58
C PRO A 58 5.33 5.14 13.89
N MET A 59 5.35 6.06 14.86
CA MET A 59 4.66 5.87 16.15
C MET A 59 3.14 5.75 16.02
N LYS A 60 2.54 6.47 15.07
CA LYS A 60 1.14 6.35 14.69
C LYS A 60 1.06 5.71 13.32
N ARG A 61 0.28 4.64 13.21
CA ARG A 61 0.06 3.92 11.95
C ARG A 61 -1.38 4.15 11.49
N MET A 62 -1.57 4.59 10.25
CA MET A 62 -2.91 4.73 9.70
C MET A 62 -3.40 3.40 9.13
N LEU A 63 -4.51 2.89 9.65
CA LEU A 63 -5.16 1.66 9.20
C LEU A 63 -6.58 1.93 8.68
N LEU A 64 -6.99 1.19 7.65
CA LEU A 64 -8.37 1.14 7.18
C LEU A 64 -8.89 -0.29 7.30
N TYR A 65 -9.87 -0.49 8.19
CA TYR A 65 -10.54 -1.77 8.34
C TYR A 65 -11.61 -1.92 7.26
N PRO A 66 -11.76 -3.10 6.61
CA PRO A 66 -12.74 -3.29 5.57
C PRO A 66 -14.15 -2.87 6.04
N ASN A 67 -14.61 -3.35 7.18
CA ASN A 67 -15.94 -2.99 7.72
C ASN A 67 -16.14 -1.50 8.09
N GLN A 68 -15.11 -0.66 8.03
CA GLN A 68 -15.16 0.77 8.35
C GLN A 68 -15.07 1.67 7.11
N PHE A 69 -14.97 1.11 5.91
CA PHE A 69 -14.89 1.91 4.68
C PHE A 69 -16.15 2.77 4.46
N LYS A 70 -15.95 4.08 4.36
CA LYS A 70 -17.01 5.08 4.18
C LYS A 70 -17.32 5.30 2.70
N CYS A 71 -18.11 4.39 2.12
CA CYS A 71 -18.61 4.56 0.76
C CYS A 71 -19.77 5.58 0.70
N SER A 72 -19.45 6.84 0.41
CA SER A 72 -20.45 7.91 0.34
C SER A 72 -21.47 7.70 -0.79
N LYS A 73 -22.68 8.26 -0.63
CA LYS A 73 -23.71 8.22 -1.68
C LYS A 73 -23.25 8.91 -2.97
N SER A 74 -22.43 9.97 -2.85
CA SER A 74 -21.85 10.67 -4.00
C SER A 74 -20.84 9.80 -4.74
N LEU A 75 -19.98 9.06 -4.03
CA LEU A 75 -19.03 8.13 -4.64
C LEU A 75 -19.75 7.07 -5.47
N LYS A 76 -20.79 6.42 -4.92
CA LYS A 76 -21.60 5.43 -5.66
C LYS A 76 -22.20 6.01 -6.94
N ARG A 77 -22.76 7.22 -6.86
CA ARG A 77 -23.29 7.93 -8.04
C ARG A 77 -22.20 8.29 -9.05
N SER A 78 -21.03 8.68 -8.56
CA SER A 78 -19.86 9.03 -9.38
C SER A 78 -19.39 7.84 -10.21
N MET A 79 -19.22 6.66 -9.58
CA MET A 79 -18.83 5.43 -10.28
C MET A 79 -19.79 5.06 -11.41
N ILE A 80 -21.11 5.15 -11.16
CA ILE A 80 -22.14 4.88 -12.18
C ILE A 80 -22.09 5.93 -13.30
N LYS A 81 -22.04 7.22 -12.93
CA LYS A 81 -22.03 8.34 -13.89
C LYS A 81 -20.84 8.27 -14.84
N HIS A 82 -19.65 7.98 -14.31
CA HIS A 82 -18.45 7.89 -15.10
C HIS A 82 -18.32 6.57 -15.87
N GLY A 83 -19.15 5.58 -15.56
CA GLY A 83 -19.09 4.25 -16.17
C GLY A 83 -17.78 3.55 -15.83
N PHE A 84 -17.34 3.65 -14.58
CA PHE A 84 -16.09 3.01 -14.15
C PHE A 84 -16.19 1.50 -14.20
N GLU A 85 -15.16 0.87 -14.77
CA GLU A 85 -14.92 -0.56 -14.73
C GLU A 85 -13.77 -0.83 -13.77
N LEU A 86 -13.99 -1.74 -12.82
CA LEU A 86 -13.01 -2.06 -11.78
C LEU A 86 -12.34 -3.38 -12.13
N ARG A 87 -11.00 -3.39 -12.14
CA ARG A 87 -10.18 -4.55 -12.48
C ARG A 87 -9.09 -4.75 -11.44
N MET A 88 -8.50 -5.95 -11.42
CA MET A 88 -7.36 -6.30 -10.57
C MET A 88 -6.32 -7.05 -11.38
N ASP A 89 -5.04 -6.79 -11.12
CA ASP A 89 -3.88 -7.44 -11.73
C ASP A 89 -3.95 -7.55 -13.27
N THR A 90 -4.57 -6.56 -13.94
CA THR A 90 -4.61 -6.50 -15.41
C THR A 90 -3.60 -5.51 -15.97
N ALA A 91 -3.18 -4.52 -15.18
CA ALA A 91 -2.24 -3.49 -15.58
C ALA A 91 -1.40 -2.97 -14.39
N PHE A 92 -0.76 -3.88 -13.66
CA PHE A 92 0.09 -3.56 -12.51
C PHE A 92 1.21 -2.57 -12.89
N GLU A 93 1.93 -2.83 -13.98
CA GLU A 93 3.00 -1.93 -14.44
C GLU A 93 2.49 -0.52 -14.75
N ALA A 94 1.38 -0.40 -15.49
CA ALA A 94 0.80 0.90 -15.80
C ALA A 94 0.28 1.62 -14.54
N THR A 95 -0.16 0.86 -13.53
CA THR A 95 -0.61 1.40 -12.24
C THR A 95 0.55 2.00 -11.44
N ILE A 96 1.67 1.30 -11.32
CA ILE A 96 2.85 1.83 -10.62
C ILE A 96 3.48 3.01 -11.38
N ASP A 97 3.51 2.96 -12.72
CA ASP A 97 3.97 4.08 -13.56
C ASP A 97 3.09 5.34 -13.39
N ALA A 98 1.77 5.15 -13.32
CA ALA A 98 0.86 6.25 -13.06
C ALA A 98 1.06 6.82 -11.64
N CYS A 99 1.25 5.96 -10.63
CA CYS A 99 1.61 6.39 -9.28
C CYS A 99 2.91 7.19 -9.23
N ALA A 100 3.92 6.80 -10.02
CA ALA A 100 5.23 7.46 -10.07
C ALA A 100 5.23 8.80 -10.84
N THR A 101 4.21 9.06 -11.65
CA THR A 101 4.14 10.28 -12.49
C THR A 101 3.13 11.31 -11.97
N MET A 102 2.21 10.91 -11.09
CA MET A 102 1.22 11.82 -10.53
C MET A 102 1.86 12.87 -9.62
N LYS A 103 1.69 14.15 -10.01
CA LYS A 103 2.05 15.28 -9.17
C LYS A 103 1.10 15.34 -7.96
N ARG A 104 1.67 15.44 -6.77
CA ARG A 104 0.95 15.70 -5.52
C ARG A 104 1.21 17.14 -5.11
N ASN A 105 0.18 17.85 -4.66
CA ASN A 105 0.33 19.24 -4.24
C ASN A 105 1.36 19.33 -3.11
N GLY A 106 2.43 20.11 -3.30
CA GLY A 106 3.51 20.27 -2.32
C GLY A 106 4.59 19.20 -2.34
N GLN A 107 4.65 18.33 -3.35
CA GLN A 107 5.76 17.38 -3.55
C GLN A 107 6.47 17.63 -4.88
N ASP A 108 7.80 17.79 -4.84
CA ASP A 108 8.66 17.91 -6.01
C ASP A 108 8.99 16.51 -6.59
N GLY A 109 7.94 15.81 -7.01
CA GLY A 109 8.03 14.46 -7.59
C GLY A 109 7.51 13.36 -6.68
N THR A 110 7.74 12.11 -7.08
CA THR A 110 7.33 10.93 -6.32
C THR A 110 8.56 10.17 -5.83
N TRP A 111 8.45 9.56 -4.66
CA TRP A 111 9.46 8.67 -4.07
C TRP A 111 9.61 7.33 -4.80
N ILE A 112 8.74 7.03 -5.77
CA ILE A 112 8.76 5.76 -6.52
C ILE A 112 9.87 5.84 -7.58
N SER A 113 11.07 5.43 -7.18
CA SER A 113 12.22 5.29 -8.07
C SER A 113 12.07 4.09 -9.01
N LYS A 114 12.97 3.99 -10.00
CA LYS A 114 13.06 2.80 -10.87
C LYS A 114 13.31 1.52 -10.06
N GLU A 115 14.13 1.60 -9.02
CA GLU A 115 14.48 0.45 -8.17
C GLU A 115 13.25 -0.05 -7.38
N MET A 116 12.47 0.89 -6.81
CA MET A 116 11.19 0.57 -6.17
C MET A 116 10.21 -0.07 -7.15
N LYS A 117 10.12 0.47 -8.38
CA LYS A 117 9.28 -0.13 -9.42
C LYS A 117 9.71 -1.56 -9.72
N ASP A 118 10.99 -1.78 -10.00
CA ASP A 118 11.51 -3.10 -10.37
C ASP A 118 11.26 -4.13 -9.24
N ALA A 119 11.47 -3.75 -7.98
CA ALA A 119 11.20 -4.62 -6.83
C ALA A 119 9.72 -5.00 -6.69
N PHE A 120 8.80 -4.03 -6.87
CA PHE A 120 7.36 -4.31 -6.82
C PHE A 120 6.86 -5.10 -8.03
N MET A 121 7.48 -4.93 -9.20
CA MET A 121 7.21 -5.76 -10.37
C MET A 121 7.60 -7.23 -10.12
N GLU A 122 8.74 -7.48 -9.47
CA GLU A 122 9.15 -8.82 -9.05
C GLU A 122 8.16 -9.42 -8.03
N LEU A 123 7.78 -8.65 -7.00
CA LEU A 123 6.77 -9.08 -6.02
C LEU A 123 5.41 -9.37 -6.67
N HIS A 124 5.02 -8.62 -7.69
CA HIS A 124 3.80 -8.89 -8.46
C HIS A 124 3.89 -10.20 -9.23
N GLN A 125 5.02 -10.46 -9.91
CA GLN A 125 5.24 -11.71 -10.64
C GLN A 125 5.19 -12.94 -9.72
N LEU A 126 5.66 -12.79 -8.49
CA LEU A 126 5.63 -13.83 -7.46
C LEU A 126 4.28 -13.92 -6.73
N GLY A 127 3.34 -13.04 -7.07
CA GLY A 127 1.96 -13.07 -6.60
C GLY A 127 1.77 -12.49 -5.20
N PHE A 128 2.66 -11.62 -4.73
CA PHE A 128 2.50 -10.90 -3.46
C PHE A 128 1.97 -9.48 -3.64
N ALA A 129 2.36 -8.80 -4.72
CA ALA A 129 1.92 -7.44 -4.99
C ALA A 129 0.74 -7.44 -5.97
N HIS A 130 -0.26 -6.61 -5.69
CA HIS A 130 -1.51 -6.56 -6.46
C HIS A 130 -1.93 -5.13 -6.77
N SER A 131 -2.58 -4.95 -7.92
CA SER A 131 -3.16 -3.67 -8.35
C SER A 131 -4.67 -3.72 -8.35
N PHE A 132 -5.29 -2.60 -7.98
CA PHE A 132 -6.72 -2.33 -8.13
C PHE A 132 -6.87 -1.13 -9.05
N GLU A 133 -7.54 -1.36 -10.18
CA GLU A 133 -7.52 -0.46 -11.32
C GLU A 133 -8.93 0.05 -11.61
N THR A 134 -9.04 1.34 -11.90
CA THR A 134 -10.29 1.98 -12.32
C THR A 134 -10.16 2.43 -13.77
N TRP A 135 -10.99 1.84 -14.63
CA TRP A 135 -10.99 2.07 -16.06
C TRP A 135 -12.22 2.87 -16.48
N GLN A 136 -12.06 3.69 -17.51
CA GLN A 136 -13.16 4.35 -18.21
C GLN A 136 -13.04 4.04 -19.70
N GLY A 137 -13.79 3.03 -20.16
CA GLY A 137 -13.52 2.40 -21.45
C GLY A 137 -12.13 1.76 -21.45
N GLU A 138 -11.31 2.08 -22.45
CA GLU A 138 -9.94 1.57 -22.58
C GLU A 138 -8.90 2.40 -21.81
N LYS A 139 -9.31 3.43 -21.06
CA LYS A 139 -8.40 4.31 -20.34
C LYS A 139 -8.30 3.95 -18.88
N LEU A 140 -7.08 3.73 -18.39
CA LEU A 140 -6.78 3.63 -16.97
C LEU A 140 -6.84 5.03 -16.34
N VAL A 141 -7.84 5.29 -15.49
CA VAL A 141 -8.14 6.64 -14.96
C VAL A 141 -7.92 6.78 -13.46
N GLY A 142 -7.58 5.70 -12.77
CA GLY A 142 -7.19 5.69 -11.38
C GLY A 142 -6.82 4.29 -10.93
N GLY A 143 -6.23 4.19 -9.75
CA GLY A 143 -5.84 2.90 -9.21
C GLY A 143 -4.96 3.02 -7.98
N LEU A 144 -4.67 1.88 -7.39
CA LEU A 144 -3.73 1.71 -6.30
C LEU A 144 -3.00 0.37 -6.47
N TYR A 145 -1.85 0.23 -5.84
CA TYR A 145 -1.18 -1.05 -5.69
C TYR A 145 -0.72 -1.24 -4.25
N GLY A 146 -0.47 -2.50 -3.90
CA GLY A 146 -0.03 -2.85 -2.57
C GLY A 146 0.48 -4.28 -2.47
N LEU A 147 0.91 -4.66 -1.27
CA LEU A 147 1.41 -6.00 -0.93
C LEU A 147 0.37 -6.75 -0.09
N SER A 148 0.19 -8.04 -0.35
CA SER A 148 -0.61 -8.93 0.50
C SER A 148 0.30 -9.92 1.25
N LEU A 149 0.25 -9.89 2.58
CA LEU A 149 0.91 -10.88 3.45
C LEU A 149 -0.08 -11.32 4.53
N GLY A 150 -0.24 -12.63 4.68
CA GLY A 150 -1.32 -13.23 5.47
C GLY A 150 -2.66 -12.58 5.17
N LYS A 151 -3.28 -11.99 6.19
CA LYS A 151 -4.55 -11.23 6.09
C LYS A 151 -4.40 -9.70 6.15
N ALA A 152 -3.19 -9.18 5.97
CA ALA A 152 -2.93 -7.74 5.85
C ALA A 152 -2.74 -7.36 4.38
N PHE A 153 -3.22 -6.17 4.02
CA PHE A 153 -2.90 -5.53 2.75
C PHE A 153 -2.17 -4.22 3.00
N PHE A 154 -0.97 -4.04 2.44
CA PHE A 154 -0.17 -2.83 2.60
C PHE A 154 -0.36 -1.97 1.36
N GLY A 155 -1.12 -0.88 1.47
CA GLY A 155 -1.38 0.02 0.35
C GLY A 155 -0.19 0.93 0.11
N GLU A 156 0.51 0.79 -1.00
CA GLU A 156 1.76 1.53 -1.24
C GLU A 156 1.52 2.93 -1.79
N SER A 157 0.72 3.00 -2.86
CA SER A 157 0.45 4.25 -3.53
C SER A 157 -0.81 4.15 -4.35
N MET A 158 -1.34 5.32 -4.70
CA MET A 158 -2.51 5.46 -5.54
C MET A 158 -2.39 6.67 -6.45
N PHE A 159 -3.18 6.66 -7.51
CA PHE A 159 -3.31 7.75 -8.46
C PHE A 159 -4.78 7.94 -8.88
N SER A 160 -5.11 9.16 -9.31
CA SER A 160 -6.43 9.49 -9.82
C SER A 160 -6.28 10.54 -10.93
N VAL A 161 -6.68 10.19 -12.14
CA VAL A 161 -6.77 11.10 -13.30
C VAL A 161 -8.19 11.67 -13.39
N THR A 162 -9.19 10.81 -13.24
CA THR A 162 -10.61 11.23 -13.17
C THR A 162 -11.02 11.38 -11.71
N THR A 163 -11.92 12.33 -11.42
CA THR A 163 -12.49 12.51 -10.09
C THR A 163 -13.07 11.20 -9.55
N ASP A 164 -12.81 10.92 -8.27
CA ASP A 164 -13.23 9.71 -7.56
C ASP A 164 -12.68 8.37 -8.07
N ALA A 165 -11.79 8.35 -9.07
CA ALA A 165 -11.25 7.10 -9.61
C ALA A 165 -10.40 6.33 -8.57
N SER A 166 -9.52 7.00 -7.82
CA SER A 166 -8.77 6.32 -6.74
C SER A 166 -9.68 5.80 -5.61
N LYS A 167 -10.79 6.51 -5.32
CA LYS A 167 -11.78 6.06 -4.34
C LYS A 167 -12.57 4.84 -4.83
N ALA A 168 -12.79 4.75 -6.15
CA ALA A 168 -13.40 3.59 -6.76
C ALA A 168 -12.48 2.36 -6.70
N ALA A 169 -11.17 2.54 -6.90
CA ALA A 169 -10.16 1.50 -6.66
C ALA A 169 -10.15 1.04 -5.19
N PHE A 170 -10.22 1.97 -4.22
CA PHE A 170 -10.38 1.62 -2.80
C PHE A 170 -11.67 0.87 -2.50
N TYR A 171 -12.79 1.28 -3.11
CA TYR A 171 -14.05 0.56 -2.97
C TYR A 171 -13.92 -0.89 -3.48
N HIS A 172 -13.17 -1.09 -4.58
CA HIS A 172 -12.87 -2.42 -5.11
C HIS A 172 -12.04 -3.25 -4.13
N LEU A 173 -10.91 -2.69 -3.64
CA LEU A 173 -10.05 -3.31 -2.63
C LEU A 173 -10.82 -3.70 -1.37
N HIS A 174 -11.59 -2.76 -0.82
CA HIS A 174 -12.44 -3.02 0.33
C HIS A 174 -13.39 -4.21 0.10
N THR A 175 -14.02 -4.29 -1.07
CA THR A 175 -15.00 -5.34 -1.36
C THR A 175 -14.31 -6.70 -1.47
N PHE A 176 -13.16 -6.75 -2.14
CA PHE A 176 -12.30 -7.94 -2.18
C PHE A 176 -11.90 -8.38 -0.77
N MET A 177 -11.44 -7.45 0.07
CA MET A 177 -11.02 -7.77 1.44
C MET A 177 -12.14 -8.31 2.32
N LEU A 178 -13.38 -7.82 2.17
CA LEU A 178 -14.54 -8.37 2.88
C LEU A 178 -14.80 -9.82 2.48
N GLN A 179 -14.72 -10.13 1.19
CA GLN A 179 -14.94 -11.49 0.67
C GLN A 179 -13.87 -12.48 1.12
N HIS A 180 -12.60 -12.05 1.12
CA HIS A 180 -11.46 -12.89 1.52
C HIS A 180 -11.13 -12.79 3.01
N HIS A 181 -11.95 -12.07 3.77
CA HIS A 181 -11.82 -11.88 5.22
C HIS A 181 -10.44 -11.36 5.65
N LEU A 182 -9.87 -10.40 4.90
CA LEU A 182 -8.66 -9.68 5.30
C LEU A 182 -8.97 -8.76 6.49
N HIS A 183 -7.97 -8.50 7.32
CA HIS A 183 -8.12 -7.80 8.60
C HIS A 183 -8.12 -6.29 8.45
N PHE A 184 -7.10 -5.74 7.77
CA PHE A 184 -6.91 -4.30 7.61
C PHE A 184 -6.08 -3.96 6.37
N ILE A 185 -6.22 -2.72 5.91
CA ILE A 185 -5.30 -2.06 4.99
C ILE A 185 -4.36 -1.22 5.84
N ASP A 186 -3.06 -1.46 5.71
CA ASP A 186 -2.04 -0.55 6.21
C ASP A 186 -1.85 0.58 5.20
N CYS A 187 -2.14 1.80 5.63
CA CYS A 187 -1.98 3.03 4.84
C CYS A 187 -0.78 3.86 5.32
N GLN A 188 0.07 3.28 6.17
CA GLN A 188 1.29 3.86 6.71
C GLN A 188 1.07 5.17 7.48
N LEU A 189 1.00 6.29 6.75
CA LEU A 189 0.94 7.66 7.28
C LEU A 189 -0.46 8.26 7.15
N HIS A 190 -0.78 9.18 8.06
CA HIS A 190 -2.05 9.91 8.01
C HIS A 190 -2.19 10.74 6.73
N THR A 191 -3.39 10.71 6.15
CA THR A 191 -3.85 11.75 5.21
C THR A 191 -5.34 12.04 5.43
N ASP A 192 -5.74 13.29 5.28
CA ASP A 192 -7.17 13.70 5.32
C ASP A 192 -8.02 12.91 4.31
N HIS A 193 -7.42 12.56 3.17
CA HIS A 193 -8.08 11.77 2.14
C HIS A 193 -8.50 10.40 2.66
N LEU A 194 -7.55 9.65 3.25
CA LEU A 194 -7.80 8.31 3.79
C LEU A 194 -8.71 8.35 5.01
N GLU A 195 -8.57 9.35 5.87
CA GLU A 195 -9.47 9.55 7.02
C GLU A 195 -10.93 9.75 6.57
N SER A 196 -11.13 10.51 5.49
CA SER A 196 -12.45 10.70 4.89
C SER A 196 -13.06 9.40 4.37
N LEU A 197 -12.22 8.42 4.01
CA LEU A 197 -12.62 7.06 3.60
C LEU A 197 -12.82 6.10 4.77
N GLY A 198 -12.59 6.54 6.01
CA GLY A 198 -12.78 5.75 7.23
C GLY A 198 -11.51 5.19 7.85
N ALA A 199 -10.34 5.54 7.32
CA ALA A 199 -9.07 5.15 7.94
C ALA A 199 -8.88 5.90 9.26
N LYS A 200 -8.15 5.29 10.19
CA LYS A 200 -7.85 5.86 11.51
C LYS A 200 -6.42 5.56 11.91
N GLU A 201 -5.85 6.42 12.75
CA GLU A 201 -4.55 6.15 13.36
C GLU A 201 -4.68 5.21 14.55
N VAL A 202 -3.72 4.29 14.69
CA VAL A 202 -3.49 3.45 15.87
C VAL A 202 -2.07 3.63 16.36
N ASP A 203 -1.80 3.27 17.61
CA ASP A 203 -0.42 3.24 18.11
C ASP A 203 0.37 2.12 17.43
N ARG A 204 1.66 2.35 17.19
CA ARG A 204 2.58 1.34 16.61
C ARG A 204 2.51 0.00 17.34
N ALA A 205 2.40 0.03 18.67
CA ALA A 205 2.28 -1.20 19.46
C ALA A 205 1.01 -1.99 19.11
N ASP A 206 -0.13 -1.32 18.99
CA ASP A 206 -1.41 -1.95 18.60
C ASP A 206 -1.34 -2.48 17.16
N PHE A 207 -0.76 -1.68 16.24
CA PHE A 207 -0.54 -2.12 14.86
C PHE A 207 0.32 -3.39 14.79
N LEU A 208 1.42 -3.48 15.54
CA LEU A 208 2.29 -4.66 15.51
C LEU A 208 1.60 -5.91 16.05
N GLU A 209 0.73 -5.80 17.05
CA GLU A 209 -0.08 -6.93 17.55
C GLU A 209 -1.15 -7.35 16.53
N GLU A 210 -1.82 -6.40 15.87
CA GLU A 210 -2.76 -6.70 14.79
C GLU A 210 -2.06 -7.33 13.58
N LEU A 211 -0.88 -6.83 13.21
CA LEU A 211 -0.05 -7.34 12.14
C LEU A 211 0.37 -8.78 12.41
N LYS A 212 0.89 -9.07 13.60
CA LYS A 212 1.24 -10.43 14.03
C LYS A 212 0.03 -11.38 13.92
N THR A 213 -1.16 -10.90 14.27
CA THR A 213 -2.40 -11.67 14.14
C THR A 213 -2.77 -11.91 12.67
N ALA A 214 -2.60 -10.91 11.80
CA ALA A 214 -2.86 -11.04 10.37
C ALA A 214 -1.89 -12.00 9.66
N LEU A 215 -0.62 -11.98 10.04
CA LEU A 215 0.44 -12.83 9.48
C LEU A 215 0.40 -14.29 9.96
N ALA A 216 -0.40 -14.59 10.99
CA ALA A 216 -0.62 -15.97 11.43
C ALA A 216 -1.43 -16.82 10.40
N TYR A 217 -1.98 -16.17 9.37
CA TYR A 217 -2.72 -16.81 8.29
C TYR A 217 -1.84 -17.00 7.04
N PRO A 218 -2.13 -17.99 6.19
CA PRO A 218 -1.43 -18.16 4.92
C PRO A 218 -1.59 -16.93 4.02
N ASP A 219 -0.54 -16.59 3.29
CA ASP A 219 -0.56 -15.54 2.28
C ASP A 219 -1.57 -15.84 1.16
N LEU A 220 -2.31 -14.82 0.74
CA LEU A 220 -3.23 -14.89 -0.41
C LEU A 220 -2.48 -14.63 -1.73
N LYS A 221 -1.59 -15.56 -2.11
CA LYS A 221 -0.74 -15.40 -3.31
C LYS A 221 -1.43 -15.75 -4.61
N GLY A 222 -0.91 -15.21 -5.71
CA GLY A 222 -1.24 -15.60 -7.07
C GLY A 222 -1.70 -14.43 -7.92
N LYS A 223 -2.50 -14.69 -8.95
CA LYS A 223 -3.10 -13.63 -9.77
C LYS A 223 -4.54 -13.41 -9.32
N TRP A 224 -4.86 -12.22 -8.83
CA TRP A 224 -6.23 -11.85 -8.48
C TRP A 224 -6.98 -11.38 -9.72
N ARG A 225 -8.30 -11.59 -9.76
CA ARG A 225 -9.17 -11.31 -10.91
C ARG A 225 -10.47 -10.70 -10.43
N ALA A 226 -11.11 -9.89 -11.27
CA ALA A 226 -12.38 -9.24 -10.93
C ALA A 226 -13.50 -10.20 -10.47
N ASN A 227 -13.46 -11.48 -10.89
CA ASN A 227 -14.40 -12.52 -10.47
C ASN A 227 -14.12 -13.10 -9.07
N ASP A 228 -13.04 -12.67 -8.40
CA ASP A 228 -12.71 -13.04 -7.03
C ASP A 228 -13.45 -12.14 -6.00
N ILE A 229 -14.51 -11.45 -6.44
CA ILE A 229 -15.43 -10.55 -5.72
C ILE A 229 -16.88 -10.94 -6.00
#